data_AF-A0A172XSS6-F1
#
_entry.id   AF-A0A172XSS6-F1
#
_cell.length_a   1.000
_cell.length_b   1.000
_cell.length_c   1.000
_cell.angle_alpha   90.00
_cell.angle_beta   90.00
_cell.angle_gamma   90.00
#
_symmetry.space_group_name_H-M   'P 1'
#
loop_
_entity.id
_entity.type
_entity.pdbx_description
1 polymer ?
#
loop_
_entity_poly.entity_id
_entity_poly.type
_entity_poly.pdbx_seq_one_letter_code
_entity_poly.pdbx_strand_id
1 'polypeptide(L)'
;MKKFILYLVITTCSFVITSCGSTNISHQKDGLSYETAVKAKSVKDEYLFIGQNCNDCKVKSQSLTEHNGKPFDVITVEKTDGTTLKYYFDIKSFYGKFY
;
A
#
# COMPACT_ATOMS: atom_id res chain seq x y z
N MET A 1 21.41 11.62 64.94
CA MET A 1 20.74 10.31 65.13
C MET A 1 19.62 10.23 64.10
N LYS A 2 19.87 9.68 62.91
CA LYS A 2 19.40 8.35 62.44
C LYS A 2 17.88 8.22 62.65
N LYS A 3 17.04 8.13 61.62
CA LYS A 3 17.06 7.04 60.62
C LYS A 3 16.41 7.49 59.29
N PHE A 4 17.12 7.27 58.19
CA PHE A 4 16.57 7.14 56.84
C PHE A 4 15.71 5.87 56.79
N ILE A 5 14.47 5.98 56.33
CA ILE A 5 13.66 4.81 55.98
C ILE A 5 13.69 4.67 54.45
N LEU A 6 14.51 3.71 54.05
CA LEU A 6 14.65 3.15 52.71
C LEU A 6 13.45 2.23 52.46
N TYR A 7 12.49 2.62 51.61
CA TYR A 7 11.50 1.68 51.10
C TYR A 7 11.99 1.07 49.78
N LEU A 8 12.56 -0.11 49.93
CA LEU A 8 12.89 -1.05 48.88
C LEU A 8 11.61 -1.80 48.51
N VAL A 9 10.93 -1.36 47.44
CA VAL A 9 9.84 -2.14 46.82
C VAL A 9 10.38 -2.75 45.54
N ILE A 10 10.95 -3.94 45.71
CA ILE A 10 11.15 -4.90 44.62
C ILE A 10 9.83 -5.63 44.49
N THR A 11 8.99 -5.28 43.51
CA THR A 11 7.92 -6.20 43.09
C THR A 11 7.66 -6.10 41.60
N THR A 12 8.10 -7.16 40.94
CA THR A 12 7.67 -7.72 39.65
C THR A 12 7.89 -6.87 38.41
N CYS A 13 9.04 -7.14 37.78
CA CYS A 13 9.22 -7.16 36.34
C CYS A 13 8.07 -7.95 35.70
N SER A 14 7.01 -7.27 35.31
CA SER A 14 6.05 -7.79 34.36
C SER A 14 6.74 -7.83 33.01
N PHE A 15 7.30 -9.01 32.70
CA PHE A 15 7.70 -9.41 31.37
C PHE A 15 6.48 -9.23 30.44
N VAL A 16 6.36 -8.06 29.84
CA VAL A 16 5.55 -7.89 28.64
C VAL A 16 6.30 -8.65 27.56
N ILE A 17 5.93 -9.92 27.40
CA ILE A 17 6.14 -10.66 26.16
C ILE A 17 5.37 -9.90 25.07
N THR A 18 6.01 -8.87 24.52
CA THR A 18 5.66 -8.32 23.23
C THR A 18 5.95 -9.43 22.23
N SER A 19 4.97 -10.32 22.09
CA SER A 19 4.85 -11.21 20.95
C SER A 19 4.74 -10.31 19.73
N CYS A 20 5.89 -9.96 19.15
CA CYS A 20 5.96 -9.48 17.79
C CYS A 20 5.55 -10.66 16.91
N GLY A 21 4.24 -10.90 16.80
CA GLY A 21 3.71 -11.80 15.82
C GLY A 21 4.13 -11.23 14.47
N SER A 22 5.12 -11.85 13.84
CA SER A 22 5.39 -11.63 12.43
C SER A 22 4.14 -12.05 11.67
N THR A 23 3.21 -11.12 11.53
CA THR A 23 2.16 -11.20 10.52
C THR A 23 2.91 -11.44 9.23
N ASN A 24 2.67 -12.60 8.60
CA ASN A 24 2.99 -12.80 7.20
C ASN A 24 2.11 -11.79 6.45
N ILE A 25 2.58 -10.55 6.35
CA ILE A 25 1.97 -9.52 5.53
C ILE A 25 2.19 -10.03 4.12
N SER A 26 1.24 -10.82 3.64
CA SER A 26 1.00 -10.95 2.21
C SER A 26 0.92 -9.51 1.74
N HIS A 27 1.99 -9.04 1.08
CA HIS A 27 2.06 -7.71 0.50
C HIS A 27 0.94 -7.62 -0.53
N GLN A 28 -0.25 -7.27 -0.06
CA GLN A 28 -1.44 -7.15 -0.87
C GLN A 28 -1.14 -6.02 -1.85
N LYS A 29 -1.14 -6.38 -3.13
CA LYS A 29 -0.93 -5.44 -4.21
C LYS A 29 -2.23 -4.68 -4.43
N ASP A 30 -2.47 -3.70 -3.57
CA ASP A 30 -3.64 -2.81 -3.65
C ASP A 30 -3.52 -1.77 -4.77
N GLY A 31 -2.33 -1.61 -5.33
CA GLY A 31 -2.05 -0.66 -6.39
C GLY A 31 -2.06 0.79 -5.95
N LEU A 32 -1.93 1.11 -4.66
CA LEU A 32 -2.00 2.49 -4.16
C LEU A 32 -0.64 3.20 -4.08
N SER A 33 0.44 2.50 -4.41
CA SER A 33 1.78 3.07 -4.56
C SER A 33 2.60 2.30 -5.61
N TYR A 34 3.81 2.78 -5.91
CA TYR A 34 4.73 2.07 -6.79
C TYR A 34 5.14 0.69 -6.23
N GLU A 35 5.26 0.56 -4.91
CA GLU A 35 5.68 -0.65 -4.21
C GLU A 35 4.58 -1.72 -4.24
N THR A 36 3.32 -1.29 -4.08
CA THR A 36 2.13 -2.17 -4.10
C THR A 36 1.48 -2.25 -5.49
N ALA A 37 2.12 -1.68 -6.52
CA ALA A 37 1.61 -1.63 -7.89
C ALA A 37 1.16 -2.99 -8.41
N VAL A 38 -0.02 -3.01 -9.06
CA VAL A 38 -0.65 -4.21 -9.62
C VAL A 38 0.03 -4.55 -10.93
N LYS A 39 0.42 -5.81 -11.11
CA LYS A 39 0.98 -6.27 -12.39
C LYS A 39 -0.15 -6.48 -13.40
N ALA A 40 -0.29 -5.57 -14.35
CA ALA A 40 -1.26 -5.69 -15.43
C ALA A 40 -0.68 -6.49 -16.61
N LYS A 41 -1.52 -7.28 -17.29
CA LYS A 41 -1.13 -7.99 -18.52
C LYS A 41 -1.64 -7.27 -19.78
N SER A 42 -2.58 -6.36 -19.61
CA SER A 42 -3.13 -5.50 -20.66
C SER A 42 -3.75 -4.24 -20.04
N VAL A 43 -3.98 -3.21 -20.86
CA VAL A 43 -4.75 -2.02 -20.46
C VAL A 43 -6.14 -2.42 -19.96
N LYS A 44 -6.79 -3.40 -20.58
CA LYS A 44 -8.11 -3.89 -20.14
C LYS A 44 -8.09 -4.41 -18.70
N ASP A 45 -7.00 -5.06 -18.29
CA ASP A 45 -6.87 -5.59 -16.93
C ASP A 45 -6.84 -4.47 -15.88
N GLU A 46 -6.27 -3.31 -16.23
CA GLU A 46 -6.17 -2.14 -15.34
C GLU A 46 -7.56 -1.60 -15.01
N TYR A 47 -8.36 -1.34 -16.05
CA TYR A 47 -9.72 -0.85 -15.89
C TYR A 47 -10.63 -1.89 -15.19
N LEU A 48 -10.43 -3.19 -15.45
CA LEU A 48 -11.14 -4.25 -14.71
C LEU A 48 -10.79 -4.25 -13.23
N PHE A 49 -9.50 -4.11 -12.88
CA PHE A 49 -9.08 -4.02 -11.49
C PHE A 49 -9.71 -2.80 -10.79
N ILE A 50 -9.70 -1.62 -11.43
CA ILE A 50 -10.34 -0.43 -10.86
C ILE A 50 -11.84 -0.67 -10.64
N GLY A 51 -12.54 -1.25 -11.63
CA GLY A 51 -13.97 -1.54 -11.52
C GLY A 51 -14.32 -2.54 -10.42
N GLN A 52 -13.39 -3.43 -10.06
CA GLN A 52 -13.56 -4.41 -8.97
C GLN A 52 -13.20 -3.84 -7.59
N ASN A 53 -12.29 -2.88 -7.54
CA ASN A 53 -11.68 -2.40 -6.29
C ASN A 53 -12.11 -0.99 -5.88
N CYS A 54 -12.77 -0.24 -6.77
CA CYS A 54 -13.21 1.14 -6.54
C CYS A 54 -14.69 1.30 -6.90
N ASN A 55 -15.56 1.08 -5.91
CA ASN A 55 -17.00 1.25 -6.08
C ASN A 55 -17.34 2.71 -6.40
N ASP A 56 -18.17 2.93 -7.41
CA ASP A 56 -18.67 4.23 -7.84
C ASP A 56 -17.59 5.28 -8.17
N CYS A 57 -16.38 4.82 -8.53
CA CYS A 57 -15.29 5.70 -8.93
C CYS A 57 -15.33 6.02 -10.42
N LYS A 58 -14.99 7.26 -10.77
CA LYS A 58 -14.85 7.73 -12.16
C LYS A 58 -13.39 7.95 -12.50
N VAL A 59 -12.94 7.43 -13.63
CA VAL A 59 -11.58 7.73 -14.12
C VAL A 59 -11.51 9.21 -14.53
N LYS A 60 -10.51 9.91 -14.00
CA LYS A 60 -10.25 11.34 -14.28
C LYS A 60 -9.11 11.55 -15.24
N SER A 61 -8.03 10.78 -15.07
CA SER A 61 -6.84 10.89 -15.90
C SER A 61 -6.02 9.60 -15.85
N GLN A 62 -5.19 9.43 -16.87
CA GLN A 62 -4.17 8.39 -16.97
C GLN A 62 -2.85 9.05 -17.33
N SER A 63 -1.75 8.56 -16.77
CA SER A 63 -0.40 9.01 -17.09
C SER A 63 0.53 7.81 -17.17
N LEU A 64 1.32 7.77 -18.23
CA LEU A 64 2.49 6.90 -18.31
C LEU A 64 3.62 7.53 -17.50
N THR A 65 4.20 6.78 -16.58
CA THR A 65 5.34 7.22 -15.75
C THR A 65 6.44 6.17 -15.73
N GLU A 66 7.65 6.60 -15.37
CA GLU A 66 8.74 5.69 -15.08
C GLU A 66 9.17 5.88 -13.63
N HIS A 67 9.36 4.77 -12.92
CA HIS A 67 9.90 4.77 -11.56
C HIS A 67 10.95 3.67 -11.43
N ASN A 68 12.19 4.05 -11.10
CA ASN A 68 13.34 3.14 -11.01
C ASN A 68 13.54 2.27 -12.27
N GLY A 69 13.45 2.86 -13.46
CA GLY A 69 13.66 2.15 -14.73
C GLY A 69 12.54 1.17 -15.11
N LYS A 70 11.39 1.23 -14.43
CA LYS A 70 10.20 0.43 -14.75
C LYS A 70 9.06 1.34 -15.23
N PRO A 71 8.38 0.97 -16.32
CA PRO A 71 7.22 1.72 -16.80
C PRO A 71 5.99 1.40 -15.97
N PHE A 72 5.19 2.42 -15.68
CA PHE A 72 3.92 2.30 -14.97
C PHE A 72 2.84 3.11 -15.66
N ASP A 73 1.62 2.60 -15.63
CA ASP A 73 0.43 3.42 -15.86
C ASP A 73 -0.16 3.82 -14.51
N VAL A 74 -0.38 5.12 -14.34
CA VAL A 74 -0.98 5.71 -13.14
C VAL A 74 -2.34 6.28 -13.51
N ILE A 75 -3.40 5.65 -12.99
CA ILE A 75 -4.79 6.06 -13.25
C ILE A 75 -5.32 6.79 -12.02
N THR A 76 -5.74 8.04 -12.21
CA THR A 76 -6.41 8.81 -11.17
C THR A 76 -7.91 8.62 -11.29
N VAL A 77 -8.57 8.24 -10.21
CA VAL A 77 -10.02 8.13 -10.10
C VAL A 77 -10.57 9.14 -9.10
N GLU A 78 -11.81 9.54 -9.28
CA GLU A 78 -12.58 10.39 -8.38
C GLU A 78 -13.74 9.58 -7.79
N LYS A 79 -13.88 9.62 -6.47
CA LYS A 79 -14.98 9.00 -5.73
C LYS A 79 -16.20 9.92 -5.71
N THR A 80 -17.33 9.39 -5.26
CA THR A 80 -18.60 10.13 -5.15
C THR A 80 -18.52 11.34 -4.20
N ASP A 81 -17.62 11.31 -3.22
CA ASP A 81 -17.37 12.41 -2.29
C ASP A 81 -16.42 13.49 -2.86
N GLY A 82 -15.98 13.35 -4.12
CA GLY A 82 -15.05 14.26 -4.79
C GLY A 82 -13.57 14.03 -4.44
N THR A 83 -13.26 13.08 -3.56
CA THR A 83 -11.87 12.72 -3.27
C THR A 83 -11.25 11.96 -4.44
N THR A 84 -9.93 12.12 -4.61
CA THR A 84 -9.19 11.42 -5.66
C THR A 84 -8.28 10.34 -5.09
N LEU A 85 -8.11 9.27 -5.88
CA LEU A 85 -7.23 8.15 -5.56
C LEU A 85 -6.41 7.80 -6.82
N LYS A 86 -5.19 7.31 -6.63
CA LYS A 86 -4.32 6.86 -7.72
C LYS A 86 -4.13 5.35 -7.63
N TYR A 87 -4.31 4.69 -8.76
CA TYR A 87 -3.93 3.30 -8.96
C TYR A 87 -2.67 3.22 -9.83
N TYR A 88 -1.72 2.41 -9.41
CA TYR A 88 -0.40 2.22 -10.03
C TYR A 88 -0.34 0.80 -10.62
N PHE A 89 -0.06 0.71 -11.91
CA PHE A 89 0.04 -0.55 -12.64
C PHE A 89 1.45 -0.74 -13.18
N ASP A 90 2.08 -1.86 -12.83
CA ASP A 90 3.32 -2.32 -13.47
C ASP A 90 2.97 -2.89 -14.84
N ILE A 91 3.32 -2.12 -15.88
CA ILE A 91 3.00 -2.43 -17.28
C ILE A 91 4.19 -3.02 -18.04
N LYS A 92 5.29 -3.36 -17.36
CA LYS A 92 6.51 -3.90 -17.99
C LYS A 92 6.25 -5.10 -18.90
N SER A 93 5.19 -5.86 -18.61
CA SER A 93 4.85 -7.06 -19.38
C SER A 93 4.42 -6.75 -20.82
N PHE A 94 3.84 -5.57 -21.09
CA PHE A 94 3.28 -5.21 -22.40
C PHE A 94 3.74 -3.84 -22.93
N TYR A 95 4.34 -2.98 -22.09
CA TYR A 95 5.04 -1.78 -22.54
C TYR A 95 6.12 -2.18 -23.56
N GLY A 96 6.23 -1.48 -24.69
CA GLY A 96 7.25 -1.84 -25.69
C GLY A 96 6.76 -2.65 -26.89
N LYS A 97 5.62 -3.33 -26.78
CA LYS A 97 5.42 -4.57 -27.55
C LYS A 97 4.39 -4.51 -28.67
N PHE A 98 3.74 -3.36 -28.87
CA PHE A 98 2.68 -3.21 -29.87
C PHE A 98 2.89 -1.99 -30.77
N TYR A 99 4.16 -1.69 -31.09
CA TYR A 99 4.57 -0.74 -32.13
C TYR A 99 5.24 -1.48 -33.29
#